data_AF-A0A370DT22-F1
#
_entry.id   AF-A0A370DT22-F1
#
_cell.length_a   1.000
_cell.length_b   1.000
_cell.length_c   1.000
_cell.angle_alpha   90.00
_cell.angle_beta   90.00
_cell.angle_gamma   90.00
#
_symmetry.space_group_name_H-M   'P 1'
#
loop_
_entity.id
_entity.type
_entity.pdbx_description
1 polymer ?
#
loop_
_entity_poly.entity_id
_entity_poly.type
_entity_poly.pdbx_seq_one_letter_code
_entity_poly.pdbx_strand_id
1 'polypeptide(L)'
;MTKSHANKEEVVNDKLLTLPVNAGRAIVEAGAVISCPLLGTDRFIKFCRERGLSVDRERLLRLERLGLFAPVFRVRTPKKDTPPFYIPVRKGNNWFTKKWAWDTTGIRHTYIVPDHKDQTQNGYYSIFQIDYLHLVLMEMTLQIQLDSYLDRNEEQSIDWQKNGESWMQYAGSRLESLQTHEYRRSVALLCQFISNRYFPKTQSDQRTIQVGGGHYSDHWISVNGFDWKWHDEVQNWNPETAERLFGVTREKLHHAYNGLAVAQAHCDPLERWYQLTQFVAVGERAKLKGDALRAETLRAGAHMLRLLYKDLYEDELPNSNEVTGTIITHIPELPVRQDPRRYLEFVVNRFGLNPQPKLSLIVEGQSEEVAVQKIFEKYFGAHPGVYGIEIIVLGSVDVATGSKKEDRFRAILRLVDYLHHHQTFTFLILDNENYAERLKRESRKSKSIHSKQRYVTRTEYIRIWKDTFEFDNFSCSEIAAAMNELAQGYASFTTAEVTACKKDPNPGSSLQKLYENKAQYGLQKIKLSEILIEHMMSPDSRRRIENRPIIKVLERVARLAARNPLPTMHETWEKNQASRYLGKKRKPARQRKST
;
A
#
# COMPACT_ATOMS: atom_id res chain seq x y z
N MET A 1 -2.97 -8.87 -60.24
CA MET A 1 -3.31 -9.88 -59.21
C MET A 1 -3.53 -9.15 -57.89
N THR A 2 -4.78 -8.80 -57.63
CA THR A 2 -5.28 -8.10 -56.45
C THR A 2 -5.83 -9.12 -55.46
N LYS A 3 -5.16 -9.32 -54.32
CA LYS A 3 -5.71 -10.04 -53.17
C LYS A 3 -5.59 -9.16 -51.92
N SER A 4 -6.71 -8.51 -51.61
CA SER A 4 -7.34 -8.47 -50.28
C SER A 4 -6.41 -8.41 -49.06
N HIS A 5 -6.18 -7.19 -48.55
CA HIS A 5 -5.69 -6.92 -47.19
C HIS A 5 -6.83 -6.66 -46.17
N ALA A 6 -8.07 -7.05 -46.47
CA ALA A 6 -9.23 -6.73 -45.63
C ALA A 6 -9.38 -7.59 -44.34
N ASN A 7 -8.65 -8.72 -44.20
CA ASN A 7 -8.89 -9.67 -43.10
C ASN A 7 -8.05 -9.48 -41.82
N LYS A 8 -7.26 -8.40 -41.69
CA LYS A 8 -6.43 -8.16 -40.48
C LYS A 8 -7.03 -7.18 -39.47
N GLU A 9 -7.99 -6.34 -39.87
CA GLU A 9 -8.60 -5.33 -38.96
C GLU A 9 -9.70 -5.92 -38.07
N GLU A 10 -10.45 -6.94 -38.51
CA GLU A 10 -11.53 -7.55 -37.70
C GLU A 10 -11.03 -8.24 -36.42
N VAL A 11 -9.82 -8.82 -36.43
CA VAL A 11 -9.28 -9.57 -35.28
C VAL A 11 -8.75 -8.65 -34.17
N VAL A 12 -8.46 -7.38 -34.46
CA VAL A 12 -7.91 -6.42 -33.48
C VAL A 12 -9.02 -5.85 -32.58
N ASN A 13 -10.23 -5.64 -33.13
CA ASN A 13 -11.32 -4.99 -32.42
C ASN A 13 -11.92 -5.84 -31.29
N ASP A 14 -11.88 -7.17 -31.40
CA ASP A 14 -12.42 -8.07 -30.38
C ASP A 14 -11.57 -8.09 -29.09
N LYS A 15 -10.34 -7.58 -29.14
CA LYS A 15 -9.43 -7.48 -27.98
C LYS A 15 -9.49 -6.15 -27.24
N LEU A 16 -10.30 -5.19 -27.69
CA LEU A 16 -10.39 -3.87 -27.08
C LEU A 16 -11.59 -3.78 -26.12
N LEU A 17 -11.41 -3.05 -25.02
CA LEU A 17 -12.51 -2.65 -24.16
C LEU A 17 -13.41 -1.65 -24.89
N THR A 18 -14.71 -1.92 -24.80
CA THR A 18 -15.77 -1.05 -25.33
C THR A 18 -16.35 -0.19 -24.22
N LEU A 19 -16.88 0.97 -24.58
CA LEU A 19 -17.38 1.95 -23.62
C LEU A 19 -18.79 1.59 -23.14
N PRO A 20 -19.01 1.37 -21.83
CA PRO A 20 -20.35 1.06 -21.34
C PRO A 20 -21.27 2.25 -21.49
N VAL A 21 -22.54 1.97 -21.82
CA VAL A 21 -23.59 2.98 -21.80
C VAL A 21 -23.80 3.43 -20.35
N ASN A 22 -23.76 4.75 -20.13
CA ASN A 22 -23.92 5.37 -18.81
C ASN A 22 -22.85 4.98 -17.77
N ALA A 23 -21.61 4.77 -18.19
CA ALA A 23 -20.51 4.42 -17.28
C ALA A 23 -20.30 5.47 -16.18
N GLY A 24 -20.48 6.76 -16.48
CA GLY A 24 -20.32 7.84 -15.51
C GLY A 24 -21.36 7.80 -14.40
N ARG A 25 -22.60 7.51 -14.76
CA ARG A 25 -23.70 7.27 -13.82
C ARG A 25 -23.45 6.04 -12.97
N ALA A 26 -22.99 4.94 -13.57
CA ALA A 26 -22.66 3.71 -12.84
C ALA A 26 -21.55 3.93 -11.80
N ILE A 27 -20.49 4.69 -12.15
CA ILE A 27 -19.43 5.08 -11.21
C ILE A 27 -19.99 5.84 -10.00
N VAL A 28 -20.87 6.81 -10.24
CA VAL A 28 -21.45 7.64 -9.17
C VAL A 28 -22.44 6.84 -8.31
N GLU A 29 -23.29 6.01 -8.92
CA GLU A 29 -24.25 5.17 -8.21
C GLU A 29 -23.56 4.08 -7.37
N ALA A 30 -22.45 3.53 -7.85
CA ALA A 30 -21.59 2.61 -7.09
C ALA A 30 -20.76 3.33 -6.00
N GLY A 31 -20.74 4.66 -5.97
CA GLY A 31 -19.92 5.42 -5.03
C GLY A 31 -18.42 5.26 -5.27
N ALA A 32 -17.99 4.87 -6.47
CA ALA A 32 -16.62 4.59 -6.86
C ALA A 32 -15.76 5.86 -7.02
N VAL A 33 -15.83 6.75 -6.02
CA VAL A 33 -15.15 8.04 -5.94
C VAL A 33 -14.64 8.34 -4.53
N ILE A 34 -14.80 7.41 -3.58
CA ILE A 34 -14.44 7.64 -2.17
C ILE A 34 -12.93 7.55 -1.98
N SER A 35 -12.30 6.48 -2.48
CA SER A 35 -10.84 6.33 -2.41
C SER A 35 -10.09 7.25 -3.38
N CYS A 36 -10.72 7.57 -4.51
CA CYS A 36 -10.15 8.35 -5.60
C CYS A 36 -11.22 9.33 -6.13
N PRO A 37 -11.32 10.54 -5.54
CA PRO A 37 -12.34 11.51 -5.93
C PRO A 37 -12.19 12.01 -7.36
N LEU A 38 -13.32 12.23 -8.03
CA LEU A 38 -13.36 12.93 -9.31
C LEU A 38 -13.02 14.41 -9.11
N LEU A 39 -12.28 14.98 -10.06
CA LEU A 39 -11.81 16.35 -10.02
C LEU A 39 -12.73 17.25 -10.83
N GLY A 40 -13.24 18.33 -10.23
CA GLY A 40 -13.90 19.40 -10.97
C GLY A 40 -12.93 20.04 -11.98
N THR A 41 -13.47 20.71 -13.02
CA THR A 41 -12.70 21.21 -14.17
C THR A 41 -11.39 21.92 -13.80
N ASP A 42 -11.42 22.89 -12.89
CA ASP A 42 -10.20 23.65 -12.53
C ASP A 42 -9.17 22.81 -11.77
N ARG A 43 -9.64 21.88 -10.92
CA ARG A 43 -8.75 20.95 -10.19
C ARG A 43 -8.13 19.95 -11.14
N PHE A 44 -8.88 19.49 -12.14
CA PHE A 44 -8.37 18.60 -13.19
C PHE A 44 -7.32 19.31 -14.06
N ILE A 45 -7.56 20.57 -14.45
CA ILE A 45 -6.57 21.38 -15.18
C ILE A 45 -5.28 21.52 -14.37
N LYS A 46 -5.38 21.85 -13.07
CA LYS A 46 -4.22 21.93 -12.17
C LYS A 46 -3.49 20.58 -12.12
N PHE A 47 -4.22 19.49 -11.93
CA PHE A 47 -3.71 18.13 -11.90
C PHE A 47 -2.93 17.76 -13.19
N CYS A 48 -3.45 18.15 -14.36
CA CYS A 48 -2.80 17.96 -15.66
C CYS A 48 -1.51 18.77 -15.79
N ARG A 49 -1.53 20.05 -15.39
CA ARG A 49 -0.34 20.93 -15.45
C ARG A 49 0.80 20.44 -14.56
N GLU A 50 0.49 19.99 -13.35
CA GLU A 50 1.48 19.38 -12.44
C GLU A 50 2.15 18.12 -13.04
N ARG A 51 1.50 17.50 -14.02
CA ARG A 51 1.92 16.30 -14.76
C ARG A 51 2.41 16.59 -16.18
N GLY A 52 2.74 17.85 -16.46
CA GLY A 52 3.36 18.27 -17.72
C GLY A 52 2.41 18.44 -18.90
N LEU A 53 1.08 18.32 -18.69
CA LEU A 53 0.10 18.57 -19.74
C LEU A 53 -0.37 20.03 -19.72
N SER A 54 -0.03 20.77 -20.76
CA SER A 54 -0.49 22.15 -20.95
C SER A 54 -1.93 22.15 -21.49
N VAL A 55 -2.88 22.41 -20.59
CA VAL A 55 -4.30 22.55 -20.94
C VAL A 55 -4.94 23.65 -20.10
N ASP A 56 -5.97 24.28 -20.65
CA ASP A 56 -6.83 25.24 -19.96
C ASP A 56 -8.31 24.90 -20.16
N ARG A 57 -9.18 25.70 -19.55
CA ARG A 57 -10.63 25.48 -19.57
C ARG A 57 -11.22 25.58 -20.96
N GLU A 58 -10.77 26.56 -21.75
CA GLU A 58 -11.25 26.75 -23.11
C GLU A 58 -10.89 25.55 -23.98
N ARG A 59 -9.65 25.08 -23.90
CA ARG A 59 -9.18 23.92 -24.66
C ARG A 59 -9.90 22.65 -24.26
N LEU A 60 -10.12 22.38 -22.97
CA LEU A 60 -10.90 21.21 -22.53
C LEU A 60 -12.33 21.23 -23.08
N LEU A 61 -13.02 22.37 -22.98
CA LEU A 61 -14.38 22.50 -23.48
C LEU A 61 -14.46 22.42 -25.00
N ARG A 62 -13.45 22.92 -25.71
CA ARG A 62 -13.36 22.76 -27.16
C ARG A 62 -13.19 21.29 -27.56
N LEU A 63 -12.31 20.55 -26.90
CA LEU A 63 -12.17 19.11 -27.13
C LEU A 63 -13.48 18.37 -26.84
N GLU A 64 -14.22 18.80 -25.82
CA GLU A 64 -15.52 18.25 -25.50
C GLU A 64 -16.56 18.56 -26.57
N ARG A 65 -16.67 19.80 -27.07
CA ARG A 65 -17.59 20.13 -28.18
C ARG A 65 -17.30 19.33 -29.44
N LEU A 66 -16.03 19.02 -29.68
CA LEU A 66 -15.58 18.20 -30.79
C LEU A 66 -15.79 16.70 -30.56
N GLY A 67 -16.29 16.27 -29.40
CA GLY A 67 -16.47 14.86 -29.07
C GLY A 67 -15.18 14.08 -28.80
N LEU A 68 -14.05 14.79 -28.60
CA LEU A 68 -12.73 14.18 -28.48
C LEU A 68 -12.32 13.89 -27.04
N PHE A 69 -12.86 14.62 -26.07
CA PHE A 69 -12.56 14.42 -24.66
C PHE A 69 -13.67 15.00 -23.81
N ALA A 70 -14.27 14.20 -22.93
CA ALA A 70 -15.37 14.65 -22.08
C ALA A 70 -15.14 14.23 -20.62
N PRO A 71 -15.75 14.93 -19.66
CA PRO A 71 -15.76 14.50 -18.27
C PRO A 71 -16.42 13.13 -18.09
N VAL A 72 -16.37 12.59 -16.88
CA VAL A 72 -17.15 11.41 -16.46
C VAL A 72 -18.63 11.77 -16.38
N PHE A 73 -18.94 12.92 -15.77
CA PHE A 73 -20.26 13.50 -15.76
C PHE A 73 -20.21 15.02 -15.63
N ARG A 74 -21.32 15.68 -15.95
CA ARG A 74 -21.53 17.12 -15.72
C ARG A 74 -22.66 17.36 -14.76
N VAL A 75 -22.58 18.49 -14.07
CA VAL A 75 -23.64 19.03 -13.24
C VAL A 75 -23.96 20.45 -13.65
N ARG A 76 -25.19 20.87 -13.38
CA ARG A 76 -25.66 22.25 -13.50
C ARG A 76 -26.21 22.75 -12.19
N THR A 77 -25.97 24.02 -11.89
CA THR A 77 -26.53 24.72 -10.73
C THR A 77 -28.07 24.69 -10.78
N PRO A 78 -28.73 24.09 -9.77
CA PRO A 78 -30.19 24.12 -9.64
C PRO A 78 -30.70 25.54 -9.37
N LYS A 79 -31.95 25.86 -9.77
CA LYS A 79 -32.52 27.22 -9.68
C LYS A 79 -32.91 27.70 -8.25
N LYS A 80 -32.71 26.90 -7.18
CA LYS A 80 -33.02 27.23 -5.75
C LYS A 80 -32.13 26.41 -4.80
N ASP A 81 -32.06 26.80 -3.51
CA ASP A 81 -31.38 26.18 -2.34
C ASP A 81 -31.45 24.64 -2.31
N THR A 82 -30.69 24.00 -3.20
CA THR A 82 -30.69 22.55 -3.37
C THR A 82 -29.44 22.03 -2.70
N PRO A 83 -29.55 21.04 -1.81
CA PRO A 83 -28.38 20.43 -1.20
C PRO A 83 -27.48 19.83 -2.29
N PRO A 84 -26.15 19.79 -2.10
CA PRO A 84 -25.22 19.27 -3.10
C PRO A 84 -25.56 17.82 -3.47
N PHE A 85 -25.08 17.39 -4.63
CA PHE A 85 -25.20 16.02 -5.08
C PHE A 85 -24.35 15.11 -4.19
N TYR A 86 -25.03 14.35 -3.32
CA TYR A 86 -24.38 13.41 -2.42
C TYR A 86 -23.95 12.15 -3.16
N ILE A 87 -22.70 11.75 -2.94
CA ILE A 87 -22.14 10.48 -3.42
C ILE A 87 -21.61 9.70 -2.21
N PRO A 88 -22.04 8.43 -1.99
CA PRO A 88 -23.00 7.65 -2.77
C PRO A 88 -24.41 8.27 -2.85
N VAL A 89 -25.14 7.96 -3.92
CA VAL A 89 -26.45 8.57 -4.21
C VAL A 89 -27.48 8.19 -3.15
N ARG A 90 -28.06 9.20 -2.48
CA ARG A 90 -29.12 9.02 -1.49
C ARG A 90 -30.50 8.93 -2.14
N LYS A 91 -31.41 8.17 -1.52
CA LYS A 91 -32.82 8.08 -1.95
C LYS A 91 -33.43 9.49 -2.06
N GLY A 92 -33.99 9.81 -3.22
CA GLY A 92 -34.60 11.14 -3.50
C GLY A 92 -33.62 12.26 -3.88
N ASN A 93 -32.30 12.02 -3.90
CA ASN A 93 -31.29 13.00 -4.34
C ASN A 93 -30.47 12.54 -5.56
N ASN A 94 -31.05 11.71 -6.44
CA ASN A 94 -30.39 11.36 -7.70
C ASN A 94 -30.51 12.52 -8.70
N TRP A 95 -29.41 13.26 -8.90
CA TRP A 95 -29.39 14.42 -9.81
C TRP A 95 -29.50 14.02 -11.29
N PHE A 96 -29.15 12.79 -11.67
CA PHE A 96 -29.36 12.29 -13.03
C PHE A 96 -30.86 12.19 -13.34
N THR A 97 -31.65 11.63 -12.41
CA THR A 97 -33.11 11.53 -12.57
C THR A 97 -33.77 12.92 -12.59
N LYS A 98 -33.23 13.88 -11.84
CA LYS A 98 -33.71 15.28 -11.81
C LYS A 98 -33.23 16.13 -12.99
N LYS A 99 -32.42 15.57 -13.91
CA LYS A 99 -31.80 16.28 -15.05
C LYS A 99 -30.94 17.48 -14.63
N TRP A 100 -30.32 17.41 -13.45
CA TRP A 100 -29.30 18.36 -12.98
C TRP A 100 -27.89 17.81 -13.12
N ALA A 101 -27.76 16.51 -13.39
CA ALA A 101 -26.53 15.86 -13.81
C ALA A 101 -26.74 15.12 -15.13
N TRP A 102 -25.71 15.08 -15.97
CA TRP A 102 -25.68 14.33 -17.21
C TRP A 102 -24.50 13.38 -17.20
N ASP A 103 -24.78 12.15 -17.59
CA ASP A 103 -23.73 11.23 -17.98
C ASP A 103 -23.13 11.73 -19.30
N THR A 104 -21.82 11.92 -19.32
CA THR A 104 -21.11 12.45 -20.48
C THR A 104 -20.32 11.36 -21.20
N THR A 105 -20.42 10.10 -20.77
CA THR A 105 -19.66 8.94 -21.24
C THR A 105 -20.13 8.40 -22.59
N GLY A 106 -21.30 8.77 -23.10
CA GLY A 106 -21.71 8.40 -24.47
C GLY A 106 -20.78 8.96 -25.56
N ILE A 107 -20.72 8.28 -26.71
CA ILE A 107 -20.00 8.75 -27.92
C ILE A 107 -20.65 10.03 -28.49
N ARG A 108 -21.98 10.14 -28.38
CA ARG A 108 -22.73 11.33 -28.81
C ARG A 108 -23.21 12.12 -27.60
N HIS A 109 -22.93 13.41 -27.58
CA HIS A 109 -23.43 14.30 -26.53
C HIS A 109 -24.95 14.39 -26.61
N THR A 110 -25.61 13.99 -25.52
CA THR A 110 -27.04 14.23 -25.29
C THR A 110 -27.29 15.55 -24.57
N TYR A 111 -26.23 16.34 -24.33
CA TYR A 111 -26.25 17.59 -23.58
C TYR A 111 -25.46 18.69 -24.30
N ILE A 112 -25.72 19.94 -23.93
CA ILE A 112 -25.06 21.12 -24.49
C ILE A 112 -23.79 21.40 -23.69
N VAL A 113 -22.64 21.41 -24.35
CA VAL A 113 -21.37 21.80 -23.74
C VAL A 113 -21.38 23.31 -23.48
N PRO A 114 -21.15 23.76 -22.23
CA PRO A 114 -21.24 25.18 -21.89
C PRO A 114 -20.15 26.04 -22.54
N ASP A 115 -20.33 27.36 -22.52
CA ASP A 115 -19.24 28.28 -22.82
C ASP A 115 -18.14 28.23 -21.74
N HIS A 116 -16.89 28.51 -22.09
CA HIS A 116 -15.79 28.55 -21.15
C HIS A 116 -15.94 29.62 -20.05
N LYS A 117 -16.75 30.65 -20.30
CA LYS A 117 -17.12 31.66 -19.31
C LYS A 117 -18.31 31.26 -18.43
N ASP A 118 -19.07 30.22 -18.82
CA ASP A 118 -20.22 29.76 -18.06
C ASP A 118 -19.76 28.97 -16.82
N GLN A 119 -20.02 29.55 -15.64
CA GLN A 119 -19.72 28.94 -14.34
C GLN A 119 -20.95 28.26 -13.72
N THR A 120 -22.10 28.23 -14.40
CA THR A 120 -23.32 27.58 -13.91
C THR A 120 -23.28 26.05 -14.08
N GLN A 121 -22.23 25.52 -14.69
CA GLN A 121 -22.02 24.10 -14.91
C GLN A 121 -20.57 23.71 -14.61
N ASN A 122 -20.38 22.47 -14.16
CA ASN A 122 -19.06 21.93 -13.88
C ASN A 122 -18.93 20.50 -14.43
N GLY A 123 -17.75 20.17 -14.95
CA GLY A 123 -17.40 18.80 -15.38
C GLY A 123 -16.52 18.13 -14.35
N TYR A 124 -16.78 16.85 -14.09
CA TYR A 124 -16.00 16.02 -13.16
C TYR A 124 -15.21 14.97 -13.93
N TYR A 125 -13.89 14.98 -13.76
CA TYR A 125 -12.95 14.15 -14.50
C TYR A 125 -12.26 13.15 -13.56
N SER A 126 -11.95 11.97 -14.08
CA SER A 126 -11.10 11.00 -13.38
C SER A 126 -9.64 11.32 -13.61
N ILE A 127 -8.80 11.11 -12.60
CA ILE A 127 -7.34 11.21 -12.73
C ILE A 127 -6.79 10.23 -13.78
N PHE A 128 -7.48 9.10 -14.01
CA PHE A 128 -7.09 8.09 -14.98
C PHE A 128 -7.37 8.49 -16.43
N GLN A 129 -8.12 9.57 -16.67
CA GLN A 129 -8.33 10.11 -18.02
C GLN A 129 -7.08 10.83 -18.57
N ILE A 130 -6.00 10.94 -17.79
CA ILE A 130 -4.80 11.68 -18.20
C ILE A 130 -4.09 11.06 -19.42
N ASP A 131 -4.05 9.73 -19.51
CA ASP A 131 -3.47 9.02 -20.66
C ASP A 131 -4.23 9.34 -21.95
N TYR A 132 -5.57 9.23 -21.88
CA TYR A 132 -6.45 9.56 -22.98
C TYR A 132 -6.33 11.03 -23.39
N LEU A 133 -6.32 11.96 -22.42
CA LEU A 133 -6.15 13.38 -22.70
C LEU A 133 -4.81 13.65 -23.38
N HIS A 134 -3.73 13.01 -22.93
CA HIS A 134 -2.41 13.19 -23.54
C HIS A 134 -2.41 12.79 -25.02
N LEU A 135 -2.97 11.62 -25.35
CA LEU A 135 -3.09 11.17 -26.73
C LEU A 135 -3.90 12.17 -27.58
N VAL A 136 -5.05 12.62 -27.09
CA VAL A 136 -5.87 13.63 -27.78
C VAL A 136 -5.10 14.94 -27.97
N LEU A 137 -4.35 15.38 -26.96
CA LEU A 137 -3.56 16.61 -27.06
C LEU A 137 -2.40 16.45 -28.05
N MET A 138 -1.72 15.30 -28.10
CA MET A 138 -0.66 15.04 -29.06
C MET A 138 -1.18 15.07 -30.50
N GLU A 139 -2.28 14.37 -30.77
CA GLU A 139 -2.87 14.32 -32.11
C GLU A 139 -3.45 15.68 -32.56
N MET A 140 -3.95 16.48 -31.61
CA MET A 140 -4.54 17.79 -31.88
C MET A 140 -3.54 18.96 -31.72
N THR A 141 -2.25 18.68 -31.57
CA THR A 141 -1.20 19.70 -31.48
C THR A 141 -0.15 19.45 -32.54
N LEU A 142 -0.10 20.33 -33.54
CA LEU A 142 0.96 20.30 -34.54
C LEU A 142 2.29 20.71 -33.89
N GLN A 143 3.28 19.83 -33.96
CA GLN A 143 4.67 20.12 -33.59
C GLN A 143 5.53 20.06 -34.85
N ILE A 144 6.28 21.14 -35.10
CA ILE A 144 7.19 21.24 -36.25
C ILE A 144 8.59 21.45 -35.68
N GLN A 145 9.53 20.54 -36.00
CA GLN A 145 10.94 20.80 -35.77
C GLN A 145 11.47 21.62 -36.95
N LEU A 146 11.92 22.84 -36.66
CA LEU A 146 12.29 23.80 -37.70
C LEU A 146 13.46 23.32 -38.55
N ASP A 147 14.53 22.75 -37.97
CA ASP A 147 15.70 22.33 -38.77
C ASP A 147 15.31 21.22 -39.76
N SER A 148 14.70 20.12 -39.29
CA SER A 148 14.21 19.06 -40.19
C SER A 148 13.15 19.52 -41.20
N TYR A 149 12.38 20.55 -40.87
CA TYR A 149 11.42 21.12 -41.81
C TYR A 149 12.10 21.97 -42.88
N LEU A 150 13.14 22.72 -42.52
CA LEU A 150 13.94 23.53 -43.45
C LEU A 150 14.80 22.63 -44.35
N ASP A 151 15.46 21.61 -43.80
CA ASP A 151 16.27 20.63 -44.55
C ASP A 151 15.45 19.95 -45.66
N ARG A 152 14.18 19.62 -45.39
CA ARG A 152 13.27 19.01 -46.37
C ARG A 152 12.85 19.94 -47.50
N ASN A 153 13.04 21.24 -47.33
CA ASN A 153 12.62 22.27 -48.27
C ASN A 153 13.82 23.11 -48.79
N GLU A 154 15.07 22.68 -48.58
CA GLU A 154 16.27 23.45 -48.98
C GLU A 154 16.30 23.81 -50.48
N GLU A 155 15.72 22.98 -51.34
CA GLU A 155 15.75 23.15 -52.80
C GLU A 155 14.47 23.82 -53.38
N GLN A 156 13.43 24.08 -52.58
CA GLN A 156 12.14 24.62 -53.06
C GLN A 156 11.58 25.72 -52.15
N SER A 157 10.93 26.74 -52.73
CA SER A 157 10.20 27.74 -51.96
C SER A 157 9.07 27.07 -51.16
N ILE A 158 9.01 27.29 -49.85
CA ILE A 158 8.00 26.70 -48.95
C ILE A 158 6.59 27.14 -49.37
N ASP A 159 5.77 26.20 -49.85
CA ASP A 159 4.36 26.41 -50.16
C ASP A 159 3.50 26.24 -48.90
N TRP A 160 3.30 27.34 -48.18
CA TRP A 160 2.50 27.37 -46.96
C TRP A 160 1.04 27.00 -47.18
N GLN A 161 0.48 27.27 -48.36
CA GLN A 161 -0.92 26.99 -48.65
C GLN A 161 -1.13 25.48 -48.79
N LYS A 162 -0.31 24.83 -49.61
CA LYS A 162 -0.35 23.37 -49.78
C LYS A 162 -0.07 22.62 -48.47
N ASN A 163 0.89 23.10 -47.68
CA ASN A 163 1.19 22.52 -46.37
C ASN A 163 0.02 22.69 -45.40
N GLY A 164 -0.62 23.87 -45.38
CA GLY A 164 -1.83 24.13 -44.60
C GLY A 164 -2.99 23.21 -44.99
N GLU A 165 -3.25 23.02 -46.29
CA GLU A 165 -4.28 22.12 -46.80
C GLU A 165 -4.02 20.66 -46.37
N SER A 166 -2.77 20.19 -46.49
CA SER A 166 -2.36 18.87 -46.05
C SER A 166 -2.55 18.67 -44.54
N TRP A 167 -2.17 19.67 -43.72
CA TRP A 167 -2.40 19.63 -42.28
C TRP A 167 -3.88 19.62 -41.92
N MET A 168 -4.72 20.36 -42.63
CA MET A 168 -6.17 20.37 -42.42
C MET A 168 -6.81 19.02 -42.80
N GLN A 169 -6.38 18.40 -43.89
CA GLN A 169 -6.81 17.05 -44.27
C GLN A 169 -6.39 16.01 -43.23
N TYR A 170 -5.13 16.06 -42.79
CA TYR A 170 -4.63 15.20 -41.73
C TYR A 170 -5.44 15.38 -40.43
N ALA A 171 -5.64 16.64 -40.00
CA ALA A 171 -6.43 16.96 -38.82
C ALA A 171 -7.89 16.46 -38.93
N GLY A 172 -8.51 16.59 -40.11
CA GLY A 172 -9.85 16.06 -40.39
C GLY A 172 -9.91 14.53 -40.23
N SER A 173 -8.98 13.80 -40.85
CA SER A 173 -8.93 12.33 -40.71
C SER A 173 -8.67 11.86 -39.28
N ARG A 174 -7.83 12.58 -38.52
CA ARG A 174 -7.56 12.29 -37.12
C ARG A 174 -8.76 12.59 -36.23
N LEU A 175 -9.49 13.67 -36.51
CA LEU A 175 -10.71 14.02 -35.80
C LEU A 175 -11.74 12.89 -35.88
N GLU A 176 -12.00 12.37 -37.08
CA GLU A 176 -12.94 11.27 -37.31
C GLU A 176 -12.51 9.99 -36.59
N SER A 177 -11.22 9.65 -36.66
CA SER A 177 -10.67 8.48 -35.95
C SER A 177 -10.78 8.61 -34.43
N LEU A 178 -10.48 9.78 -33.86
CA LEU A 178 -10.52 10.00 -32.41
C LEU A 178 -11.94 10.06 -31.85
N GLN A 179 -12.92 10.57 -32.62
CA GLN A 179 -14.34 10.61 -32.20
C GLN A 179 -14.94 9.22 -31.99
N THR A 180 -14.41 8.21 -32.69
CA THR A 180 -14.88 6.81 -32.60
C THR A 180 -14.03 5.96 -31.66
N HIS A 181 -12.93 6.50 -31.12
CA HIS A 181 -11.98 5.75 -30.32
C HIS A 181 -12.43 5.59 -28.86
N GLU A 182 -13.03 4.46 -28.52
CA GLU A 182 -13.55 4.18 -27.18
C GLU A 182 -12.54 3.62 -26.18
N TYR A 183 -11.51 2.93 -26.67
CA TYR A 183 -10.70 2.04 -25.83
C TYR A 183 -10.02 2.73 -24.64
N ARG A 184 -9.23 3.79 -24.89
CA ARG A 184 -8.49 4.51 -23.83
C ARG A 184 -9.42 5.17 -22.81
N ARG A 185 -10.59 5.63 -23.28
CA ARG A 185 -11.64 6.18 -22.44
C ARG A 185 -12.26 5.10 -21.54
N SER A 186 -12.52 3.93 -22.10
CA SER A 186 -13.07 2.77 -21.37
C SER A 186 -12.12 2.29 -20.28
N VAL A 187 -10.81 2.23 -20.58
CA VAL A 187 -9.76 1.91 -19.59
C VAL A 187 -9.78 2.90 -18.42
N ALA A 188 -9.81 4.20 -18.70
CA ALA A 188 -9.84 5.23 -17.64
C ALA A 188 -11.07 5.11 -16.74
N LEU A 189 -12.25 4.85 -17.32
CA LEU A 189 -13.50 4.69 -16.58
C LEU A 189 -13.56 3.38 -15.81
N LEU A 190 -12.99 2.29 -16.34
CA LEU A 190 -12.81 1.04 -15.61
C LEU A 190 -11.95 1.25 -14.37
N CYS A 191 -10.78 1.90 -14.52
CA CYS A 191 -9.92 2.25 -13.39
C CYS A 191 -10.67 3.08 -12.33
N GLN A 192 -11.47 4.06 -12.75
CA GLN A 192 -12.29 4.83 -11.81
C GLN A 192 -13.34 3.95 -11.11
N PHE A 193 -14.05 3.09 -11.85
CA PHE A 193 -15.09 2.22 -11.31
C PHE A 193 -14.56 1.27 -10.23
N ILE A 194 -13.35 0.76 -10.40
CA ILE A 194 -12.73 -0.19 -9.46
C ILE A 194 -11.88 0.52 -8.37
N SER A 195 -11.92 1.85 -8.30
CA SER A 195 -10.97 2.61 -7.47
C SER A 195 -11.14 2.36 -5.98
N ASN A 196 -12.36 2.27 -5.46
CA ASN A 196 -12.60 2.04 -4.02
C ASN A 196 -11.91 0.76 -3.54
N ARG A 197 -11.96 -0.28 -4.37
CA ARG A 197 -11.36 -1.58 -4.09
C ARG A 197 -9.83 -1.56 -4.21
N TYR A 198 -9.28 -1.07 -5.32
CA TYR A 198 -7.87 -1.31 -5.66
C TYR A 198 -6.96 -0.08 -5.53
N PHE A 199 -7.47 1.15 -5.62
CA PHE A 199 -6.63 2.35 -5.55
C PHE A 199 -5.84 2.45 -4.23
N PRO A 200 -6.40 2.14 -3.04
CA PRO A 200 -5.61 2.14 -1.80
C PRO A 200 -4.35 1.28 -1.88
N LYS A 201 -4.41 0.10 -2.52
CA LYS A 201 -3.25 -0.80 -2.71
C LYS A 201 -2.14 -0.15 -3.57
N THR A 202 -2.49 0.77 -4.46
CA THR A 202 -1.51 1.57 -5.24
C THR A 202 -0.83 2.65 -4.39
N GLN A 203 -1.50 3.12 -3.34
CA GLN A 203 -0.99 4.11 -2.39
C GLN A 203 -0.17 3.41 -1.32
N SER A 204 0.85 2.68 -1.78
CA SER A 204 1.70 1.82 -0.95
C SER A 204 3.18 2.06 -1.21
N ASP A 205 4.00 1.91 -0.18
CA ASP A 205 5.47 1.85 -0.26
C ASP A 205 6.00 0.42 -0.05
N GLN A 206 5.19 -0.56 -0.46
CA GLN A 206 5.32 -2.02 -0.23
C GLN A 206 5.23 -2.45 1.24
N ARG A 207 5.20 -1.51 2.19
CA ARG A 207 5.21 -1.78 3.64
C ARG A 207 3.99 -1.23 4.34
N THR A 208 3.43 -0.15 3.83
CA THR A 208 2.23 0.47 4.36
C THR A 208 1.29 0.78 3.22
N ILE A 209 0.00 0.56 3.44
CA ILE A 209 -1.05 0.94 2.52
C ILE A 209 -1.78 2.12 3.14
N GLN A 210 -1.91 3.22 2.40
CA GLN A 210 -2.73 4.34 2.83
C GLN A 210 -4.20 4.03 2.54
N VAL A 211 -4.95 3.82 3.61
CA VAL A 211 -6.38 3.49 3.56
C VAL A 211 -7.15 4.60 4.27
N GLY A 212 -8.08 5.24 3.57
CA GLY A 212 -8.95 6.24 4.16
C GLY A 212 -9.90 6.87 3.14
N GLY A 213 -11.17 6.99 3.52
CA GLY A 213 -12.14 7.83 2.83
C GLY A 213 -12.09 9.23 3.43
N GLY A 214 -11.73 10.22 2.61
CA GLY A 214 -11.85 11.63 3.01
C GLY A 214 -13.29 12.11 2.89
N HIS A 215 -13.60 13.23 3.55
CA HIS A 215 -14.72 14.05 3.11
C HIS A 215 -14.23 15.02 2.05
N TYR A 216 -14.87 14.96 0.89
CA TYR A 216 -14.66 15.91 -0.19
C TYR A 216 -15.98 16.61 -0.45
N SER A 217 -15.98 17.94 -0.43
CA SER A 217 -17.14 18.71 -0.87
C SER A 217 -16.68 19.90 -1.68
N ASP A 218 -17.45 20.23 -2.70
CA ASP A 218 -17.41 21.51 -3.39
C ASP A 218 -18.82 22.10 -3.49
N HIS A 219 -19.01 23.10 -4.35
CA HIS A 219 -20.29 23.77 -4.52
C HIS A 219 -21.41 22.85 -5.07
N TRP A 220 -21.06 21.80 -5.82
CA TRP A 220 -22.06 20.93 -6.46
C TRP A 220 -22.08 19.51 -5.90
N ILE A 221 -20.95 18.94 -5.49
CA ILE A 221 -20.89 17.55 -5.01
C ILE A 221 -20.40 17.46 -3.57
N SER A 222 -20.89 16.45 -2.86
CA SER A 222 -20.43 16.09 -1.53
C SER A 222 -20.22 14.58 -1.45
N VAL A 223 -18.96 14.16 -1.32
CA VAL A 223 -18.54 12.77 -1.17
C VAL A 223 -18.26 12.53 0.32
N ASN A 224 -19.08 11.67 0.93
CA ASN A 224 -18.90 11.32 2.35
C ASN A 224 -18.17 9.98 2.48
N GLY A 225 -16.87 10.03 2.75
CA GLY A 225 -16.04 8.86 3.01
C GLY A 225 -15.80 8.53 4.48
N PHE A 226 -16.33 9.31 5.45
CA PHE A 226 -15.98 9.12 6.87
C PHE A 226 -16.41 7.76 7.44
N ASP A 227 -17.58 7.27 7.02
CA ASP A 227 -18.11 5.97 7.45
C ASP A 227 -17.61 4.82 6.57
N TRP A 228 -16.85 5.12 5.51
CA TRP A 228 -16.37 4.11 4.57
C TRP A 228 -15.17 3.36 5.17
N LYS A 229 -15.35 2.05 5.37
CA LYS A 229 -14.30 1.14 5.81
C LYS A 229 -13.86 0.30 4.62
N TRP A 230 -12.60 0.44 4.24
CA TRP A 230 -12.05 -0.32 3.11
C TRP A 230 -12.12 -1.84 3.31
N HIS A 231 -11.98 -2.35 4.55
CA HIS A 231 -12.12 -3.79 4.80
C HIS A 231 -13.52 -4.33 4.44
N ASP A 232 -14.57 -3.55 4.70
CA ASP A 232 -15.94 -3.91 4.32
C ASP A 232 -16.09 -3.90 2.79
N GLU A 233 -15.45 -2.95 2.09
CA GLU A 233 -15.37 -2.92 0.62
C GLU A 233 -14.69 -4.18 0.09
N VAL A 234 -13.56 -4.60 0.69
CA VAL A 234 -12.83 -5.81 0.27
C VAL A 234 -13.67 -7.07 0.45
N GLN A 235 -14.41 -7.19 1.55
CA GLN A 235 -15.22 -8.36 1.84
C GLN A 235 -16.45 -8.48 0.92
N ASN A 236 -17.04 -7.35 0.54
CA ASN A 236 -18.27 -7.31 -0.27
C ASN A 236 -18.00 -7.13 -1.78
N TRP A 237 -16.74 -6.99 -2.19
CA TRP A 237 -16.38 -6.75 -3.57
C TRP A 237 -16.65 -7.98 -4.45
N ASN A 238 -17.47 -7.79 -5.50
CA ASN A 238 -17.63 -8.78 -6.57
C ASN A 238 -17.00 -8.26 -7.88
N PRO A 239 -15.84 -8.82 -8.32
CA PRO A 239 -15.17 -8.39 -9.54
C PRO A 239 -15.98 -8.65 -10.83
N GLU A 240 -16.90 -9.63 -10.85
CA GLU A 240 -17.79 -9.92 -11.99
C GLU A 240 -18.73 -8.74 -12.33
N THR A 241 -18.92 -7.82 -11.39
CA THR A 241 -19.69 -6.59 -11.64
C THR A 241 -18.96 -5.69 -12.64
N ALA A 242 -17.63 -5.55 -12.50
CA ALA A 242 -16.80 -4.83 -13.45
C ALA A 242 -16.73 -5.57 -14.78
N GLU A 243 -16.64 -6.90 -14.75
CA GLU A 243 -16.63 -7.75 -15.94
C GLU A 243 -17.88 -7.55 -16.80
N ARG A 244 -19.07 -7.70 -16.20
CA ARG A 244 -20.35 -7.53 -16.89
C ARG A 244 -20.57 -6.11 -17.40
N LEU A 245 -20.22 -5.11 -16.61
CA LEU A 245 -20.45 -3.71 -16.97
C LEU A 245 -19.53 -3.26 -18.12
N PHE A 246 -18.25 -3.66 -18.10
CA PHE A 246 -17.26 -3.24 -19.10
C PHE A 246 -17.01 -4.26 -20.21
N GLY A 247 -17.74 -5.39 -20.22
CA GLY A 247 -17.53 -6.47 -21.17
C GLY A 247 -16.09 -6.99 -21.15
N VAL A 248 -15.51 -7.07 -19.95
CA VAL A 248 -14.10 -7.43 -19.74
C VAL A 248 -13.95 -8.92 -20.04
N THR A 249 -12.93 -9.26 -20.81
CA THR A 249 -12.44 -10.64 -20.95
C THR A 249 -10.99 -10.69 -20.50
N ARG A 250 -10.44 -11.90 -20.37
CA ARG A 250 -9.03 -12.12 -20.01
C ARG A 250 -8.10 -11.35 -20.97
N GLU A 251 -8.35 -11.45 -22.27
CA GLU A 251 -7.55 -10.81 -23.31
C GLU A 251 -7.70 -9.28 -23.28
N LYS A 252 -8.94 -8.78 -23.12
CA LYS A 252 -9.22 -7.33 -23.05
C LYS A 252 -8.55 -6.69 -21.84
N LEU A 253 -8.61 -7.34 -20.67
CA LEU A 253 -7.98 -6.83 -19.46
C LEU A 253 -6.46 -6.88 -19.54
N HIS A 254 -5.90 -7.95 -20.09
CA HIS A 254 -4.46 -8.06 -20.34
C HIS A 254 -3.99 -6.97 -21.32
N HIS A 255 -4.75 -6.70 -22.39
CA HIS A 255 -4.45 -5.63 -23.33
C HIS A 255 -4.55 -4.25 -22.68
N ALA A 256 -5.59 -3.99 -21.88
CA ALA A 256 -5.76 -2.77 -21.08
C ALA A 256 -4.56 -2.52 -20.14
N TYR A 257 -4.15 -3.57 -19.42
CA TYR A 257 -2.97 -3.54 -18.56
C TYR A 257 -1.70 -3.19 -19.34
N ASN A 258 -1.40 -3.92 -20.42
CA ASN A 258 -0.21 -3.67 -21.24
C ASN A 258 -0.23 -2.27 -21.85
N GLY A 259 -1.39 -1.80 -22.32
CA GLY A 259 -1.56 -0.47 -22.90
C GLY A 259 -1.22 0.66 -21.92
N LEU A 260 -1.56 0.51 -20.63
CA LEU A 260 -1.16 1.47 -19.59
C LEU A 260 0.29 1.28 -19.14
N ALA A 261 0.77 0.05 -19.03
CA ALA A 261 2.16 -0.23 -18.65
C ALA A 261 3.15 0.34 -19.67
N VAL A 262 2.87 0.17 -20.97
CA VAL A 262 3.68 0.75 -22.05
C VAL A 262 3.62 2.27 -22.03
N ALA A 263 2.43 2.87 -21.84
CA ALA A 263 2.30 4.32 -21.74
C ALA A 263 3.04 4.89 -20.52
N GLN A 264 3.01 4.17 -19.40
CA GLN A 264 3.80 4.51 -18.22
C GLN A 264 5.30 4.46 -18.53
N ALA A 265 5.81 3.33 -19.03
CA ALA A 265 7.23 3.17 -19.36
C ALA A 265 7.74 4.27 -20.32
N HIS A 266 6.97 4.58 -21.37
CA HIS A 266 7.34 5.59 -22.36
C HIS A 266 7.50 7.00 -21.77
N CYS A 267 6.70 7.35 -20.77
CA CYS A 267 6.76 8.67 -20.14
C CYS A 267 7.52 8.71 -18.82
N ASP A 268 8.04 7.59 -18.31
CA ASP A 268 8.63 7.54 -16.97
C ASP A 268 10.15 7.80 -17.00
N PRO A 269 10.62 9.01 -16.65
CA PRO A 269 12.06 9.26 -16.55
C PRO A 269 12.73 8.45 -15.42
N LEU A 270 11.96 7.83 -14.52
CA LEU A 270 12.43 7.02 -13.40
C LEU A 270 12.22 5.51 -13.61
N GLU A 271 11.85 5.06 -14.82
CA GLU A 271 11.58 3.64 -15.12
C GLU A 271 12.71 2.73 -14.61
N ARG A 272 13.96 3.10 -14.87
CA ARG A 272 15.16 2.34 -14.47
C ARG A 272 15.42 2.33 -12.96
N TRP A 273 14.78 3.21 -12.20
CA TRP A 273 14.91 3.32 -10.74
C TRP A 273 13.73 2.65 -10.02
N TYR A 274 12.84 1.96 -10.74
CA TYR A 274 11.61 1.41 -10.18
C TYR A 274 11.82 0.52 -8.95
N GLN A 275 12.87 -0.31 -8.98
CA GLN A 275 13.21 -1.20 -7.86
C GLN A 275 13.39 -0.44 -6.54
N LEU A 276 13.83 0.83 -6.60
CA LEU A 276 13.94 1.73 -5.47
C LEU A 276 12.66 2.53 -5.24
N THR A 277 12.08 3.13 -6.29
CA THR A 277 10.95 4.06 -6.14
C THR A 277 9.70 3.39 -5.57
N GLN A 278 9.49 2.09 -5.82
CA GLN A 278 8.37 1.34 -5.23
C GLN A 278 8.36 1.34 -3.69
N PHE A 279 9.53 1.46 -3.06
CA PHE A 279 9.68 1.52 -1.59
C PHE A 279 9.68 2.94 -1.01
N VAL A 280 9.75 3.95 -1.89
CA VAL A 280 9.70 5.35 -1.48
C VAL A 280 8.32 5.69 -0.92
N ALA A 281 8.28 6.40 0.20
CA ALA A 281 7.04 6.85 0.82
C ALA A 281 6.13 7.57 -0.20
N VAL A 282 4.83 7.21 -0.21
CA VAL A 282 3.81 7.76 -1.12
C VAL A 282 3.80 9.29 -1.13
N GLY A 283 3.94 9.91 0.04
CA GLY A 283 3.99 11.36 0.18
C GLY A 283 5.21 12.04 -0.45
N GLU A 284 6.33 11.34 -0.59
CA GLU A 284 7.48 11.87 -1.36
C GLU A 284 7.30 11.61 -2.87
N ARG A 285 6.72 10.47 -3.28
CA ARG A 285 6.39 10.23 -4.71
C ARG A 285 5.37 11.23 -5.24
N ALA A 286 4.40 11.65 -4.41
CA ALA A 286 3.45 12.70 -4.75
C ALA A 286 4.08 14.09 -4.99
N LYS A 287 5.36 14.29 -4.61
CA LYS A 287 6.11 15.54 -4.86
C LYS A 287 6.89 15.53 -6.18
N LEU A 288 6.89 14.41 -6.92
CA LEU A 288 7.39 14.36 -8.29
C LEU A 288 6.65 15.40 -9.15
N LYS A 289 7.22 15.77 -10.30
CA LYS A 289 6.65 16.77 -11.20
C LYS A 289 6.71 16.29 -12.64
N GLY A 290 5.83 16.84 -13.48
CA GLY A 290 5.83 16.58 -14.92
C GLY A 290 5.63 15.10 -15.20
N ASP A 291 6.44 14.59 -16.12
CA ASP A 291 6.39 13.23 -16.62
C ASP A 291 6.55 12.15 -15.54
N ALA A 292 7.42 12.38 -14.55
CA ALA A 292 7.57 11.44 -13.43
C ALA A 292 6.27 11.30 -12.61
N LEU A 293 5.57 12.39 -12.32
CA LEU A 293 4.29 12.35 -11.59
C LEU A 293 3.15 11.78 -12.45
N ARG A 294 3.23 12.00 -13.77
CA ARG A 294 2.30 11.39 -14.73
C ARG A 294 2.47 9.87 -14.74
N ALA A 295 3.70 9.39 -14.84
CA ALA A 295 4.04 7.98 -14.79
C ALA A 295 3.55 7.30 -13.50
N GLU A 296 3.66 7.95 -12.32
CA GLU A 296 3.07 7.44 -11.07
C GLU A 296 1.55 7.21 -11.19
N THR A 297 0.83 8.11 -11.89
CA THR A 297 -0.62 8.00 -12.08
C THR A 297 -0.96 6.83 -12.99
N LEU A 298 -0.21 6.65 -14.09
CA LEU A 298 -0.38 5.52 -15.00
C LEU A 298 -0.03 4.19 -14.33
N ARG A 299 1.02 4.18 -13.50
CA ARG A 299 1.42 3.01 -12.71
C ARG A 299 0.32 2.58 -11.74
N ALA A 300 -0.33 3.54 -11.08
CA ALA A 300 -1.48 3.25 -10.22
C ALA A 300 -2.62 2.59 -11.01
N GLY A 301 -2.97 3.13 -12.18
CA GLY A 301 -3.97 2.52 -13.07
C GLY A 301 -3.61 1.10 -13.50
N ALA A 302 -2.38 0.89 -14.00
CA ALA A 302 -1.89 -0.43 -14.41
C ALA A 302 -1.90 -1.44 -13.24
N HIS A 303 -1.46 -1.03 -12.04
CA HIS A 303 -1.48 -1.89 -10.85
C HIS A 303 -2.91 -2.28 -10.45
N MET A 304 -3.88 -1.37 -10.57
CA MET A 304 -5.29 -1.68 -10.31
C MET A 304 -5.84 -2.73 -11.30
N LEU A 305 -5.51 -2.61 -12.59
CA LEU A 305 -5.91 -3.60 -13.58
C LEU A 305 -5.27 -4.98 -13.33
N ARG A 306 -4.00 -5.02 -12.91
CA ARG A 306 -3.33 -6.25 -12.47
C ARG A 306 -4.05 -6.90 -11.29
N LEU A 307 -4.47 -6.12 -10.30
CA LEU A 307 -5.19 -6.63 -9.14
C LEU A 307 -6.59 -7.14 -9.50
N LEU A 308 -7.30 -6.45 -10.40
CA LEU A 308 -8.57 -6.94 -10.94
C LEU A 308 -8.40 -8.25 -11.71
N TYR A 309 -7.34 -8.36 -12.52
CA TYR A 309 -7.03 -9.58 -13.28
C TYR A 309 -6.80 -10.76 -12.35
N LYS A 310 -6.04 -10.57 -11.26
CA LYS A 310 -5.84 -11.59 -10.24
C LYS A 310 -7.14 -12.01 -9.56
N ASP A 311 -8.00 -11.04 -9.19
CA ASP A 311 -9.29 -11.33 -8.54
C ASP A 311 -10.27 -12.05 -9.49
N LEU A 312 -10.18 -11.86 -10.82
CA LEU A 312 -11.06 -12.51 -11.81
C LEU A 312 -10.56 -13.90 -12.28
N TYR A 313 -9.24 -14.08 -12.41
CA TYR A 313 -8.67 -15.24 -13.12
C TYR A 313 -7.66 -16.04 -12.29
N GLU A 314 -7.40 -15.65 -11.04
CA GLU A 314 -6.43 -16.28 -10.12
C GLU A 314 -4.97 -16.33 -10.63
N ASP A 315 -4.69 -15.71 -11.78
CA ASP A 315 -3.38 -15.60 -12.41
C ASP A 315 -2.75 -14.21 -12.16
N GLU A 316 -1.42 -14.13 -12.07
CA GLU A 316 -0.71 -12.87 -11.89
C GLU A 316 -0.07 -12.33 -13.18
N LEU A 317 -0.37 -11.07 -13.51
CA LEU A 317 0.40 -10.31 -14.48
C LEU A 317 1.75 -9.85 -13.88
N PRO A 318 2.81 -9.66 -14.68
CA PRO A 318 4.09 -9.13 -14.18
C PRO A 318 3.95 -7.72 -13.58
N ASN A 319 4.98 -7.16 -12.96
CA ASN A 319 4.95 -5.75 -12.58
C ASN A 319 4.94 -4.84 -13.82
N SER A 320 4.31 -3.67 -13.78
CA SER A 320 4.24 -2.77 -14.96
C SER A 320 5.62 -2.36 -15.46
N ASN A 321 6.60 -2.27 -14.57
CA ASN A 321 7.98 -1.89 -14.89
C ASN A 321 8.86 -3.09 -15.28
N GLU A 322 8.31 -4.31 -15.29
CA GLU A 322 8.98 -5.53 -15.76
C GLU A 322 8.50 -5.94 -17.16
N VAL A 323 7.57 -5.17 -17.76
CA VAL A 323 7.00 -5.45 -19.08
C VAL A 323 7.97 -5.08 -20.22
N THR A 324 8.82 -4.06 -20.03
CA THR A 324 9.58 -3.40 -21.11
C THR A 324 11.11 -3.58 -21.08
N GLY A 325 11.74 -4.16 -20.04
CA GLY A 325 13.20 -4.39 -20.10
C GLY A 325 13.89 -5.02 -18.87
N THR A 326 15.13 -5.46 -19.09
CA THR A 326 16.08 -5.96 -18.08
C THR A 326 16.88 -4.80 -17.49
N ILE A 327 16.85 -4.63 -16.17
CA ILE A 327 17.38 -3.46 -15.45
C ILE A 327 18.89 -3.64 -15.20
N ILE A 328 19.73 -2.69 -15.65
CA ILE A 328 21.15 -2.58 -15.28
C ILE A 328 21.37 -1.23 -14.58
N THR A 329 21.97 -1.24 -13.39
CA THR A 329 22.15 -0.07 -12.53
C THR A 329 23.62 0.36 -12.41
N HIS A 330 23.93 1.62 -12.68
CA HIS A 330 25.18 2.28 -12.25
C HIS A 330 24.85 3.63 -11.61
N ILE A 331 25.47 3.94 -10.46
CA ILE A 331 25.23 5.15 -9.64
C ILE A 331 26.55 5.94 -9.54
N PRO A 332 26.59 7.24 -9.87
CA PRO A 332 27.76 8.08 -9.63
C PRO A 332 27.76 8.72 -8.23
N GLU A 333 28.96 8.91 -7.69
CA GLU A 333 29.26 9.40 -6.35
C GLU A 333 29.17 10.92 -6.21
N LEU A 334 28.72 11.41 -5.04
CA LEU A 334 28.75 12.82 -4.66
C LEU A 334 29.40 12.97 -3.27
N PRO A 335 30.13 14.08 -3.02
CA PRO A 335 30.96 14.24 -1.84
C PRO A 335 30.17 14.58 -0.57
N VAL A 336 30.81 14.24 0.54
CA VAL A 336 30.24 13.91 1.85
C VAL A 336 30.23 15.11 2.82
N ARG A 337 29.11 15.29 3.55
CA ARG A 337 29.05 16.14 4.77
C ARG A 337 29.76 15.44 5.93
N GLN A 338 30.24 16.16 6.94
CA GLN A 338 31.11 15.70 8.05
C GLN A 338 30.78 14.33 8.71
N ASP A 339 29.54 13.81 8.64
CA ASP A 339 29.19 12.39 8.83
C ASP A 339 28.16 11.94 7.76
N PRO A 340 28.59 11.32 6.65
CA PRO A 340 27.70 10.93 5.55
C PRO A 340 26.78 9.79 5.91
N ARG A 341 27.19 8.88 6.80
CA ARG A 341 26.39 7.71 7.15
C ARG A 341 25.14 8.14 7.90
N ARG A 342 25.30 9.07 8.83
CA ARG A 342 24.18 9.61 9.61
C ARG A 342 23.27 10.53 8.80
N TYR A 343 23.85 11.30 7.88
CA TYR A 343 23.03 12.08 6.94
C TYR A 343 22.24 11.16 6.00
N LEU A 344 22.87 10.10 5.47
CA LEU A 344 22.19 9.07 4.67
C LEU A 344 21.06 8.43 5.46
N GLU A 345 21.27 8.05 6.73
CA GLU A 345 20.23 7.51 7.62
C GLU A 345 18.99 8.41 7.66
N PHE A 346 19.16 9.72 7.85
CA PHE A 346 18.04 10.67 7.87
C PHE A 346 17.34 10.81 6.51
N VAL A 347 18.12 10.80 5.42
CA VAL A 347 17.59 10.83 4.06
C VAL A 347 16.78 9.56 3.79
N VAL A 348 17.33 8.38 4.03
CA VAL A 348 16.62 7.11 3.82
C VAL A 348 15.41 7.00 4.75
N ASN A 349 15.46 7.51 5.98
CA ASN A 349 14.29 7.58 6.87
C ASN A 349 13.18 8.45 6.28
N ARG A 350 13.53 9.61 5.71
CA ARG A 350 12.55 10.52 5.08
C ARG A 350 11.86 9.88 3.89
N PHE A 351 12.61 9.17 3.05
CA PHE A 351 12.05 8.45 1.90
C PHE A 351 11.46 7.09 2.27
N GLY A 352 11.56 6.66 3.53
CA GLY A 352 11.16 5.31 3.96
C GLY A 352 12.13 4.21 3.54
N LEU A 353 13.24 4.50 2.88
CA LEU A 353 14.16 3.48 2.36
C LEU A 353 15.03 2.79 3.43
N ASN A 354 14.97 3.22 4.70
CA ASN A 354 15.77 2.58 5.75
C ASN A 354 15.21 1.17 6.07
N PRO A 355 15.99 0.09 5.85
CA PRO A 355 15.55 -1.27 6.16
C PRO A 355 15.54 -1.57 7.67
N GLN A 356 16.09 -0.67 8.49
CA GLN A 356 16.15 -0.85 9.94
C GLN A 356 14.76 -1.00 10.56
N PRO A 357 14.55 -1.99 11.45
CA PRO A 357 13.27 -2.17 12.09
C PRO A 357 12.93 -1.00 13.02
N LYS A 358 11.65 -0.63 13.04
CA LYS A 358 11.09 0.29 14.04
C LYS A 358 11.05 -0.37 15.40
N LEU A 359 10.90 -1.69 15.45
CA LEU A 359 10.86 -2.47 16.68
C LEU A 359 11.55 -3.82 16.51
N SER A 360 12.44 -4.19 17.43
CA SER A 360 12.93 -5.56 17.56
C SER A 360 12.18 -6.26 18.69
N LEU A 361 11.44 -7.31 18.34
CA LEU A 361 10.75 -8.21 19.26
C LEU A 361 11.69 -9.37 19.58
N ILE A 362 12.23 -9.35 20.78
CA ILE A 362 13.14 -10.39 21.25
C ILE A 362 12.31 -11.50 21.90
N VAL A 363 12.42 -12.71 21.38
CA VAL A 363 11.77 -13.93 21.89
C VAL A 363 12.82 -14.93 22.35
N GLU A 364 12.43 -15.88 23.19
CA GLU A 364 13.35 -16.85 23.80
C GLU A 364 13.77 -17.93 22.79
N GLY A 365 12.80 -18.49 22.06
CA GLY A 365 13.02 -19.64 21.17
C GLY A 365 12.41 -19.54 19.78
N GLN A 366 12.87 -20.41 18.87
CA GLN A 366 12.36 -20.51 17.48
C GLN A 366 10.88 -20.89 17.43
N SER A 367 10.38 -21.66 18.40
CA SER A 367 8.96 -22.01 18.50
C SER A 367 8.06 -20.79 18.73
N GLU A 368 8.55 -19.78 19.46
CA GLU A 368 7.84 -18.51 19.67
C GLU A 368 7.93 -17.62 18.43
N GLU A 369 9.07 -17.56 17.75
CA GLU A 369 9.24 -16.82 16.49
C GLU A 369 8.21 -17.27 15.45
N VAL A 370 8.14 -18.58 15.18
CA VAL A 370 7.19 -19.16 14.21
C VAL A 370 5.75 -18.88 14.64
N ALA A 371 5.44 -18.99 15.93
CA ALA A 371 4.11 -18.67 16.43
C ALA A 371 3.74 -17.20 16.20
N VAL A 372 4.65 -16.27 16.50
CA VAL A 372 4.43 -14.83 16.29
C VAL A 372 4.26 -14.53 14.80
N GLN A 373 5.12 -15.07 13.92
CA GLN A 373 5.01 -14.86 12.47
C GLN A 373 3.64 -15.30 11.94
N LYS A 374 3.21 -16.53 12.27
CA LYS A 374 1.89 -17.05 11.85
C LYS A 374 0.73 -16.21 12.39
N ILE A 375 0.83 -15.71 13.62
CA ILE A 375 -0.20 -14.82 14.17
C ILE A 375 -0.27 -13.51 13.38
N PHE A 376 0.87 -12.91 13.03
CA PHE A 376 0.90 -11.71 12.21
C PHE A 376 0.27 -11.92 10.84
N GLU A 377 0.62 -13.01 10.17
CA GLU A 377 0.08 -13.34 8.85
C GLU A 377 -1.42 -13.62 8.89
N LYS A 378 -1.88 -14.46 9.83
CA LYS A 378 -3.28 -14.92 9.87
C LYS A 378 -4.24 -13.96 10.57
N TYR A 379 -3.82 -13.33 11.66
CA TYR A 379 -4.70 -12.44 12.46
C TYR A 379 -4.51 -10.97 12.09
N PHE A 380 -3.27 -10.51 11.94
CA PHE A 380 -2.99 -9.12 11.55
C PHE A 380 -2.98 -8.93 10.01
N GLY A 381 -3.13 -10.01 9.25
CA GLY A 381 -3.24 -9.99 7.79
C GLY A 381 -1.95 -9.63 7.05
N ALA A 382 -0.80 -9.61 7.72
CA ALA A 382 0.48 -9.22 7.12
C ALA A 382 1.68 -9.70 7.94
N HIS A 383 2.79 -10.02 7.24
CA HIS A 383 4.06 -10.41 7.85
C HIS A 383 4.59 -9.32 8.83
N PRO A 384 5.24 -9.67 9.97
CA PRO A 384 5.74 -8.70 10.96
C PRO A 384 6.60 -7.57 10.37
N GLY A 385 7.38 -7.87 9.33
CA GLY A 385 8.22 -6.90 8.63
C GLY A 385 7.45 -5.73 8.01
N VAL A 386 6.18 -5.93 7.62
CA VAL A 386 5.27 -4.87 7.12
C VAL A 386 5.03 -3.82 8.22
N TYR A 387 4.98 -4.24 9.48
CA TYR A 387 4.86 -3.37 10.64
C TYR A 387 6.19 -2.74 11.08
N GLY A 388 7.29 -3.04 10.38
CA GLY A 388 8.64 -2.66 10.78
C GLY A 388 9.12 -3.41 12.02
N ILE A 389 8.62 -4.63 12.23
CA ILE A 389 8.99 -5.49 13.36
C ILE A 389 9.98 -6.56 12.88
N GLU A 390 11.14 -6.62 13.52
CA GLU A 390 12.10 -7.72 13.39
C GLU A 390 11.97 -8.62 14.61
N ILE A 391 11.94 -9.94 14.41
CA ILE A 391 11.93 -10.92 15.49
C ILE A 391 13.36 -11.42 15.69
N ILE A 392 13.86 -11.37 16.92
CA ILE A 392 15.20 -11.84 17.28
C ILE A 392 15.06 -12.98 18.28
N VAL A 393 15.56 -14.15 17.92
CA VAL A 393 15.60 -15.32 18.81
C VAL A 393 16.87 -15.27 19.66
N LEU A 394 16.72 -15.33 20.98
CA LEU A 394 17.87 -15.37 21.88
C LEU A 394 18.61 -16.71 21.83
N GLY A 395 17.89 -17.82 21.59
CA GLY A 395 18.42 -19.18 21.56
C GLY A 395 18.67 -19.76 22.96
N SER A 396 18.69 -21.09 23.08
CA SER A 396 19.01 -21.79 24.34
C SER A 396 20.40 -21.43 24.88
N VAL A 397 20.63 -21.75 26.15
CA VAL A 397 21.76 -21.27 26.97
C VAL A 397 23.16 -21.65 26.44
N ASP A 398 23.27 -22.53 25.44
CA ASP A 398 24.51 -23.23 25.10
C ASP A 398 25.32 -22.69 23.89
N VAL A 399 24.80 -21.74 23.09
CA VAL A 399 25.45 -21.33 21.82
C VAL A 399 26.12 -19.95 21.86
N ALA A 400 25.95 -19.18 22.95
CA ALA A 400 26.58 -17.86 23.09
C ALA A 400 27.93 -17.97 23.81
N THR A 401 29.01 -17.88 23.05
CA THR A 401 30.41 -17.83 23.50
C THR A 401 30.68 -16.64 24.43
N GLY A 402 30.51 -16.87 25.74
CA GLY A 402 30.94 -15.98 26.81
C GLY A 402 31.09 -16.79 28.09
N SER A 403 32.30 -16.86 28.62
CA SER A 403 32.72 -17.82 29.66
C SER A 403 32.11 -17.63 31.06
N LYS A 404 31.08 -16.78 31.22
CA LYS A 404 30.26 -16.66 32.45
C LYS A 404 28.81 -16.29 32.12
N LYS A 405 27.84 -16.99 32.73
CA LYS A 405 26.37 -16.74 32.58
C LYS A 405 25.93 -15.29 32.93
N GLU A 406 26.74 -14.52 33.66
CA GLU A 406 26.47 -13.10 33.98
C GLU A 406 26.71 -12.14 32.80
N ASP A 407 27.56 -12.49 31.83
CA ASP A 407 27.89 -11.62 30.70
C ASP A 407 26.77 -11.57 29.65
N ARG A 408 25.94 -12.60 29.52
CA ARG A 408 24.87 -12.67 28.51
C ARG A 408 23.72 -11.69 28.79
N PHE A 409 23.31 -11.48 30.04
CA PHE A 409 22.26 -10.49 30.37
C PHE A 409 22.75 -9.05 30.22
N ARG A 410 24.02 -8.80 30.54
CA ARG A 410 24.66 -7.53 30.22
C ARG A 410 24.75 -7.33 28.71
N ALA A 411 25.02 -8.38 27.94
CA ALA A 411 25.00 -8.34 26.48
C ALA A 411 23.59 -8.02 25.94
N ILE A 412 22.52 -8.65 26.45
CA ILE A 412 21.14 -8.33 26.07
C ILE A 412 20.82 -6.86 26.37
N LEU A 413 21.14 -6.36 27.57
CA LEU A 413 20.90 -4.97 27.91
C LEU A 413 21.76 -3.99 27.09
N ARG A 414 22.98 -4.37 26.72
CA ARG A 414 23.83 -3.59 25.80
C ARG A 414 23.24 -3.57 24.39
N LEU A 415 22.73 -4.69 23.90
CA LEU A 415 22.03 -4.78 22.62
C LEU A 415 20.78 -3.90 22.63
N VAL A 416 19.96 -3.97 23.68
CA VAL A 416 18.78 -3.10 23.86
C VAL A 416 19.20 -1.62 23.86
N ASP A 417 20.28 -1.26 24.56
CA ASP A 417 20.74 0.12 24.61
C ASP A 417 21.27 0.62 23.25
N TYR A 418 21.96 -0.25 22.52
CA TYR A 418 22.45 -0.01 21.16
C TYR A 418 21.28 0.18 20.18
N LEU A 419 20.30 -0.74 20.18
CA LEU A 419 19.11 -0.64 19.34
C LEU A 419 18.33 0.65 19.65
N HIS A 420 18.12 0.97 20.93
CA HIS A 420 17.50 2.23 21.33
C HIS A 420 18.31 3.45 20.90
N HIS A 421 19.64 3.41 20.92
CA HIS A 421 20.47 4.51 20.41
C HIS A 421 20.23 4.76 18.91
N HIS A 422 20.10 3.68 18.15
CA HIS A 422 19.73 3.70 16.73
C HIS A 422 18.22 3.78 16.49
N GLN A 423 17.42 4.15 17.49
CA GLN A 423 15.97 4.40 17.35
C GLN A 423 15.13 3.15 17.01
N THR A 424 15.70 1.96 17.12
CA THR A 424 14.94 0.71 17.09
C THR A 424 14.43 0.42 18.48
N PHE A 425 13.11 0.44 18.66
CA PHE A 425 12.48 0.12 19.93
C PHE A 425 12.67 -1.37 20.26
N THR A 426 12.90 -1.74 21.51
CA THR A 426 13.03 -3.16 21.88
C THR A 426 11.94 -3.61 22.83
N PHE A 427 11.30 -4.73 22.50
CA PHE A 427 10.33 -5.42 23.36
C PHE A 427 10.77 -6.87 23.59
N LEU A 428 10.77 -7.33 24.84
CA LEU A 428 11.23 -8.67 25.20
C LEU A 428 10.03 -9.50 25.66
N ILE A 429 9.90 -10.73 25.14
CA ILE A 429 9.00 -11.78 25.62
C ILE A 429 9.88 -12.94 26.09
N LEU A 430 9.66 -13.40 27.32
CA LEU A 430 10.45 -14.44 27.96
C LEU A 430 9.53 -15.38 28.75
N ASP A 431 9.90 -16.65 28.85
CA ASP A 431 9.27 -17.58 29.78
C ASP A 431 9.68 -17.29 31.22
N ASN A 432 8.87 -17.75 32.18
CA ASN A 432 9.20 -17.62 33.61
C ASN A 432 10.15 -18.72 34.09
N GLU A 433 11.07 -19.15 33.23
CA GLU A 433 12.08 -20.12 33.57
C GLU A 433 13.43 -19.40 33.81
N ASN A 434 14.36 -20.09 34.48
CA ASN A 434 15.73 -19.65 34.67
C ASN A 434 15.92 -18.35 35.50
N TYR A 435 15.95 -17.20 34.81
CA TYR A 435 16.48 -15.92 35.30
C TYR A 435 15.78 -14.68 34.70
N ALA A 436 14.64 -14.83 34.01
CA ALA A 436 13.93 -13.72 33.37
C ALA A 436 13.57 -12.59 34.37
N GLU A 437 13.15 -12.95 35.59
CA GLU A 437 12.89 -11.98 36.67
C GLU A 437 14.16 -11.28 37.18
N ARG A 438 15.35 -11.89 37.04
CA ARG A 438 16.63 -11.21 37.32
C ARG A 438 16.89 -10.13 36.27
N LEU A 439 16.74 -10.43 34.98
CA LEU A 439 16.90 -9.45 33.89
C LEU A 439 15.95 -8.25 34.08
N LYS A 440 14.68 -8.52 34.41
CA LYS A 440 13.69 -7.47 34.68
C LYS A 440 14.07 -6.60 35.88
N ARG A 441 14.65 -7.17 36.94
CA ARG A 441 15.19 -6.41 38.08
C ARG A 441 16.41 -5.57 37.71
N GLU A 442 17.36 -6.12 36.95
CA GLU A 442 18.56 -5.40 36.50
C GLU A 442 18.21 -4.23 35.56
N SER A 443 17.24 -4.42 34.65
CA SER A 443 16.78 -3.38 33.73
C SER A 443 16.29 -2.10 34.43
N ARG A 444 15.82 -2.19 35.69
CA ARG A 444 15.39 -1.03 36.50
C ARG A 444 16.55 -0.12 36.90
N LYS A 445 17.77 -0.66 36.96
CA LYS A 445 18.96 0.00 37.49
C LYS A 445 20.01 0.29 36.42
N SER A 446 20.01 -0.45 35.32
CA SER A 446 21.00 -0.31 34.24
C SER A 446 20.89 1.02 33.51
N LYS A 447 21.96 1.80 33.61
CA LYS A 447 22.12 3.11 32.96
C LYS A 447 22.50 2.90 31.49
N SER A 448 21.94 3.72 30.61
CA SER A 448 22.37 3.75 29.21
C SER A 448 23.81 4.25 29.11
N ILE A 449 24.61 3.59 28.26
CA ILE A 449 25.96 4.00 27.87
C ILE A 449 25.86 5.14 26.84
N HIS A 450 24.86 5.06 25.96
CA HIS A 450 24.66 6.00 24.86
C HIS A 450 23.88 7.26 25.25
N SER A 451 23.22 7.29 26.41
CA SER A 451 22.49 8.46 26.91
C SER A 451 22.61 8.65 28.41
N LYS A 452 23.14 9.81 28.82
CA LYS A 452 23.29 10.18 30.24
C LYS A 452 21.94 10.41 30.95
N GLN A 453 20.85 10.60 30.19
CA GLN A 453 19.55 11.04 30.70
C GLN A 453 18.53 9.90 30.90
N ARG A 454 18.80 8.67 30.44
CA ARG A 454 17.86 7.54 30.54
C ARG A 454 18.48 6.25 31.09
N TYR A 455 17.61 5.37 31.58
CA TYR A 455 17.92 3.95 31.76
C TYR A 455 17.88 3.22 30.42
N VAL A 456 18.44 2.02 30.35
CA VAL A 456 18.51 1.20 29.13
C VAL A 456 17.14 0.98 28.51
N THR A 457 16.15 0.58 29.30
CA THR A 457 14.77 0.29 28.85
C THR A 457 13.75 0.54 29.96
N ARG A 458 12.46 0.30 29.69
CA ARG A 458 11.39 0.30 30.68
C ARG A 458 10.99 -1.15 31.00
N THR A 459 10.70 -1.42 32.27
CA THR A 459 10.30 -2.76 32.72
C THR A 459 9.01 -3.26 32.08
N GLU A 460 8.15 -2.34 31.64
CA GLU A 460 6.90 -2.65 30.94
C GLU A 460 7.09 -3.11 29.49
N TYR A 461 8.31 -3.02 28.95
CA TYR A 461 8.71 -3.55 27.65
C TYR A 461 9.30 -4.96 27.78
N ILE A 462 9.35 -5.50 29.00
CA ILE A 462 9.77 -6.87 29.29
C ILE A 462 8.53 -7.62 29.78
N ARG A 463 7.96 -8.43 28.89
CA ARG A 463 6.90 -9.38 29.21
C ARG A 463 7.54 -10.69 29.62
N ILE A 464 7.17 -11.16 30.82
CA ILE A 464 7.48 -12.50 31.29
C ILE A 464 6.14 -13.24 31.39
N TRP A 465 6.06 -14.45 30.85
CA TRP A 465 4.93 -15.35 31.07
C TRP A 465 4.84 -15.73 32.56
N LYS A 466 3.75 -16.33 33.02
CA LYS A 466 3.64 -16.82 34.40
C LYS A 466 4.24 -18.20 34.54
N ASP A 467 3.88 -19.09 33.63
CA ASP A 467 4.38 -20.45 33.56
C ASP A 467 5.34 -20.55 32.36
N THR A 468 4.85 -20.98 31.21
CA THR A 468 5.55 -20.96 29.90
C THR A 468 4.64 -20.39 28.82
N PHE A 469 5.21 -20.10 27.65
CA PHE A 469 4.49 -19.67 26.47
C PHE A 469 3.28 -20.55 26.19
N GLU A 470 3.42 -21.88 26.24
CA GLU A 470 2.32 -22.81 25.98
C GLU A 470 1.23 -22.70 27.05
N PHE A 471 1.58 -22.79 28.33
CA PHE A 471 0.59 -22.85 29.43
C PHE A 471 -0.10 -21.53 29.75
N ASP A 472 0.47 -20.39 29.35
CA ASP A 472 -0.15 -19.08 29.49
C ASP A 472 -1.12 -18.76 28.34
N ASN A 473 -0.86 -19.29 27.14
CA ASN A 473 -1.63 -18.98 25.93
C ASN A 473 -2.67 -20.05 25.56
N PHE A 474 -2.45 -21.30 25.97
CA PHE A 474 -3.28 -22.44 25.65
C PHE A 474 -3.70 -23.19 26.92
N SER A 475 -4.91 -23.74 26.87
CA SER A 475 -5.44 -24.61 27.92
C SER A 475 -4.80 -26.00 27.86
N CYS A 476 -4.75 -26.70 28.99
CA CYS A 476 -4.23 -28.07 29.04
C CYS A 476 -4.96 -29.03 28.08
N SER A 477 -6.24 -28.79 27.79
CA SER A 477 -6.99 -29.57 26.80
C SER A 477 -6.55 -29.29 25.37
N GLU A 478 -6.25 -28.03 25.02
CA GLU A 478 -5.74 -27.67 23.69
C GLU A 478 -4.33 -28.21 23.47
N ILE A 479 -3.47 -28.14 24.50
CA ILE A 479 -2.12 -28.70 24.46
C ILE A 479 -2.17 -30.23 24.30
N ALA A 480 -3.03 -30.93 25.07
CA ALA A 480 -3.20 -32.37 24.92
C ALA A 480 -3.70 -32.76 23.52
N ALA A 481 -4.67 -32.02 22.98
CA ALA A 481 -5.17 -32.24 21.62
C ALA A 481 -4.07 -32.04 20.57
N ALA A 482 -3.29 -30.96 20.66
CA ALA A 482 -2.18 -30.70 19.76
C ALA A 482 -1.06 -31.74 19.86
N MET A 483 -0.77 -32.25 21.06
CA MET A 483 0.18 -33.35 21.25
C MET A 483 -0.31 -34.67 20.64
N ASN A 484 -1.61 -34.96 20.75
CA ASN A 484 -2.22 -36.14 20.12
C ASN A 484 -2.14 -36.08 18.60
N GLU A 485 -2.42 -34.91 18.03
CA GLU A 485 -2.30 -34.68 16.59
C GLU A 485 -0.85 -34.81 16.12
N LEU A 486 0.09 -34.21 16.87
CA LEU A 486 1.53 -34.34 16.58
C LEU A 486 2.02 -35.79 16.66
N ALA A 487 1.44 -36.58 17.56
CA ALA A 487 1.77 -37.99 17.73
C ALA A 487 1.08 -38.91 16.71
N GLN A 488 0.16 -38.41 15.87
CA GLN A 488 -0.47 -39.16 14.76
C GLN A 488 -0.96 -40.58 15.13
N GLY A 489 -1.45 -40.76 16.37
CA GLY A 489 -1.94 -42.05 16.88
C GLY A 489 -0.89 -42.98 17.49
N TYR A 490 0.42 -42.66 17.44
CA TYR A 490 1.48 -43.44 18.10
C TYR A 490 1.47 -43.32 19.63
N ALA A 491 0.94 -42.21 20.15
CA ALA A 491 0.78 -41.96 21.58
C ALA A 491 -0.51 -41.19 21.84
N SER A 492 -1.08 -41.38 23.03
CA SER A 492 -2.22 -40.60 23.52
C SER A 492 -1.86 -39.84 24.80
N PHE A 493 -2.30 -38.59 24.85
CA PHE A 493 -2.05 -37.63 25.91
C PHE A 493 -3.39 -37.13 26.44
N THR A 494 -3.56 -37.19 27.76
CA THR A 494 -4.79 -36.75 28.42
C THR A 494 -4.62 -35.34 28.99
N THR A 495 -5.73 -34.63 29.19
CA THR A 495 -5.72 -33.32 29.85
C THR A 495 -5.16 -33.40 31.28
N ALA A 496 -5.38 -34.51 31.98
CA ALA A 496 -4.88 -34.70 33.34
C ALA A 496 -3.34 -34.78 33.37
N GLU A 497 -2.73 -35.47 32.41
CA GLU A 497 -1.27 -35.58 32.30
C GLU A 497 -0.62 -34.23 32.01
N VAL A 498 -1.18 -33.47 31.06
CA VAL A 498 -0.70 -32.10 30.76
C VAL A 498 -0.93 -31.16 31.95
N THR A 499 -2.00 -31.35 32.72
CA THR A 499 -2.25 -30.58 33.96
C THR A 499 -1.22 -30.91 35.03
N ALA A 500 -0.74 -32.16 35.11
CA ALA A 500 0.34 -32.54 36.01
C ALA A 500 1.65 -31.84 35.60
N CYS A 501 1.98 -31.80 34.30
CA CYS A 501 3.14 -31.06 33.81
C CYS A 501 3.09 -29.57 34.16
N LYS A 502 1.90 -28.94 34.11
CA LYS A 502 1.72 -27.54 34.48
C LYS A 502 2.10 -27.24 35.95
N LYS A 503 1.96 -28.21 36.85
CA LYS A 503 2.29 -28.06 38.27
C LYS A 503 3.77 -28.29 38.58
N ASP A 504 4.56 -28.75 37.60
CA ASP A 504 6.00 -28.95 37.75
C ASP A 504 6.73 -27.59 37.89
N PRO A 505 7.84 -27.50 38.65
CA PRO A 505 8.66 -26.29 38.70
C PRO A 505 9.20 -25.83 37.34
N ASN A 506 9.37 -26.74 36.36
CA ASN A 506 9.74 -26.41 34.98
C ASN A 506 8.74 -27.06 34.00
N PRO A 507 7.56 -26.45 33.81
CA PRO A 507 6.48 -27.05 33.03
C PRO A 507 6.88 -27.40 31.60
N GLY A 508 7.73 -26.60 30.95
CA GLY A 508 8.16 -26.85 29.57
C GLY A 508 9.03 -28.10 29.45
N SER A 509 9.94 -28.33 30.41
CA SER A 509 10.77 -29.55 30.45
C SER A 509 9.91 -30.79 30.81
N SER A 510 8.96 -30.63 31.72
CA SER A 510 8.03 -31.71 32.10
C SER A 510 7.18 -32.16 30.91
N LEU A 511 6.68 -31.21 30.10
CA LEU A 511 5.92 -31.50 28.88
C LEU A 511 6.75 -32.26 27.84
N GLN A 512 8.00 -31.87 27.66
CA GLN A 512 8.92 -32.54 26.74
C GLN A 512 9.22 -33.98 27.18
N LYS A 513 9.50 -34.19 28.47
CA LYS A 513 9.72 -35.53 29.04
C LYS A 513 8.48 -36.42 28.91
N LEU A 514 7.29 -35.86 29.16
CA LEU A 514 6.03 -36.59 28.98
C LEU A 514 5.87 -37.09 27.54
N TYR A 515 6.15 -36.22 26.56
CA TYR A 515 6.07 -36.57 25.15
C TYR A 515 7.10 -37.65 24.77
N GLU A 516 8.37 -37.45 25.15
CA GLU A 516 9.47 -38.39 24.88
C GLU A 516 9.18 -39.78 25.46
N ASN A 517 8.70 -39.85 26.71
CA ASN A 517 8.41 -41.11 27.38
C ASN A 517 7.27 -41.90 26.71
N LYS A 518 6.27 -41.22 26.14
CA LYS A 518 5.13 -41.89 25.51
C LYS A 518 5.32 -42.16 24.02
N ALA A 519 5.85 -41.18 23.30
CA ALA A 519 6.01 -41.24 21.85
C ALA A 519 7.33 -41.91 21.42
N GLN A 520 8.30 -42.07 22.33
CA GLN A 520 9.63 -42.65 22.07
C GLN A 520 10.50 -41.81 21.11
N TYR A 521 10.18 -40.53 20.92
CA TYR A 521 11.01 -39.55 20.21
C TYR A 521 10.82 -38.13 20.77
N GLY A 522 11.78 -37.25 20.46
CA GLY A 522 11.80 -35.86 20.94
C GLY A 522 10.61 -35.02 20.50
N LEU A 523 10.09 -34.20 21.41
CA LEU A 523 9.00 -33.26 21.11
C LEU A 523 9.46 -32.21 20.08
N GLN A 524 8.84 -32.21 18.90
CA GLN A 524 9.07 -31.20 17.86
C GLN A 524 8.35 -29.89 18.23
N LYS A 525 8.96 -29.07 19.11
CA LYS A 525 8.35 -27.83 19.64
C LYS A 525 7.84 -26.87 18.56
N ILE A 526 8.56 -26.73 17.44
CA ILE A 526 8.13 -25.88 16.32
C ILE A 526 6.78 -26.37 15.78
N LYS A 527 6.66 -27.65 15.44
CA LYS A 527 5.40 -28.22 14.94
C LYS A 527 4.27 -28.18 15.97
N LEU A 528 4.59 -28.40 17.25
CA LEU A 528 3.60 -28.24 18.32
C LEU A 528 3.04 -26.81 18.34
N SER A 529 3.90 -25.79 18.28
CA SER A 529 3.47 -24.39 18.18
C SER A 529 2.62 -24.14 16.96
N GLU A 530 2.97 -24.69 15.80
CA GLU A 530 2.17 -24.53 14.58
C GLU A 530 0.75 -25.08 14.76
N ILE A 531 0.62 -26.32 15.24
CA ILE A 531 -0.69 -26.95 15.49
C ILE A 531 -1.51 -26.15 16.51
N LEU A 532 -0.88 -25.69 17.59
CA LEU A 532 -1.52 -24.85 18.60
C LEU A 532 -2.07 -23.54 18.01
N ILE A 533 -1.34 -22.91 17.09
CA ILE A 533 -1.79 -21.70 16.40
C ILE A 533 -2.92 -22.01 15.42
N GLU A 534 -2.86 -23.10 14.67
CA GLU A 534 -3.99 -23.53 13.81
C GLU A 534 -5.26 -23.73 14.63
N HIS A 535 -5.17 -24.45 15.75
CA HIS A 535 -6.28 -24.64 16.68
C HIS A 535 -6.80 -23.33 17.25
N MET A 536 -5.92 -22.37 17.57
CA MET A 536 -6.34 -21.06 18.04
C MET A 536 -7.08 -20.24 16.97
N MET A 537 -6.75 -20.42 15.70
CA MET A 537 -7.38 -19.72 14.58
C MET A 537 -8.68 -20.41 14.11
N SER A 538 -8.90 -21.67 14.49
CA SER A 538 -10.11 -22.42 14.13
C SER A 538 -11.38 -21.80 14.74
N PRO A 539 -12.49 -21.75 13.99
CA PRO A 539 -13.79 -21.31 14.51
C PRO A 539 -14.30 -22.18 15.68
N ASP A 540 -13.83 -23.43 15.78
CA ASP A 540 -14.19 -24.36 16.86
C ASP A 540 -13.39 -24.12 18.16
N SER A 541 -12.49 -23.15 18.17
CA SER A 541 -11.76 -22.75 19.37
C SER A 541 -12.71 -22.24 20.46
N ARG A 542 -12.70 -22.91 21.61
CA ARG A 542 -13.53 -22.51 22.79
C ARG A 542 -13.24 -21.08 23.27
N ARG A 543 -12.04 -20.56 23.01
CA ARG A 543 -11.62 -19.21 23.43
C ARG A 543 -11.51 -18.30 22.21
N ARG A 544 -12.20 -17.15 22.26
CA ARG A 544 -12.04 -16.09 21.27
C ARG A 544 -10.57 -15.65 21.18
N ILE A 545 -10.09 -15.50 19.96
CA ILE A 545 -8.69 -15.16 19.67
C ILE A 545 -8.24 -13.85 20.33
N GLU A 546 -9.07 -12.80 20.28
CA GLU A 546 -8.84 -11.47 20.90
C GLU A 546 -8.57 -11.55 22.41
N ASN A 547 -9.09 -12.60 23.07
CA ASN A 547 -8.95 -12.79 24.50
C ASN A 547 -7.68 -13.55 24.88
N ARG A 548 -6.88 -14.02 23.92
CA ARG A 548 -5.61 -14.72 24.15
C ARG A 548 -4.55 -13.74 24.66
N PRO A 549 -3.72 -14.09 25.66
CA PRO A 549 -2.70 -13.19 26.19
C PRO A 549 -1.66 -12.76 25.16
N ILE A 550 -1.18 -13.69 24.32
CA ILE A 550 -0.25 -13.40 23.22
C ILE A 550 -0.81 -12.36 22.25
N ILE A 551 -2.09 -12.43 21.88
CA ILE A 551 -2.72 -11.46 20.97
C ILE A 551 -2.67 -10.05 21.58
N LYS A 552 -3.03 -9.89 22.85
CA LYS A 552 -2.97 -8.60 23.55
C LYS A 552 -1.54 -8.04 23.63
N VAL A 553 -0.54 -8.91 23.79
CA VAL A 553 0.88 -8.51 23.77
C VAL A 553 1.28 -8.06 22.36
N LEU A 554 0.95 -8.83 21.33
CA LEU A 554 1.31 -8.50 19.95
C LEU A 554 0.58 -7.26 19.43
N GLU A 555 -0.69 -7.02 19.80
CA GLU A 555 -1.40 -5.77 19.52
C GLU A 555 -0.70 -4.56 20.16
N ARG A 556 -0.12 -4.75 21.35
CA ARG A 556 0.68 -3.71 21.99
C ARG A 556 2.01 -3.50 21.25
N VAL A 557 2.67 -4.57 20.84
CA VAL A 557 3.92 -4.52 20.05
C VAL A 557 3.69 -3.80 18.72
N ALA A 558 2.65 -4.17 17.96
CA ALA A 558 2.27 -3.52 16.71
C ALA A 558 1.98 -2.01 16.90
N ARG A 559 1.25 -1.65 17.96
CA ARG A 559 1.01 -0.23 18.30
C ARG A 559 2.28 0.53 18.67
N LEU A 560 3.23 -0.11 19.36
CA LEU A 560 4.51 0.51 19.71
C LEU A 560 5.39 0.74 18.47
N ALA A 561 5.44 -0.24 17.56
CA ALA A 561 6.14 -0.12 16.28
C ALA A 561 5.55 1.02 15.42
N ALA A 562 4.23 1.10 15.32
CA ALA A 562 3.53 2.16 14.60
C ALA A 562 3.80 3.56 15.18
N ARG A 563 4.02 3.66 16.50
CA ARG A 563 4.30 4.92 17.21
C ARG A 563 5.78 5.28 17.28
N ASN A 564 6.66 4.49 16.68
CA ASN A 564 8.11 4.74 16.66
C ASN A 564 8.60 5.12 15.24
N PRO A 565 8.28 6.31 14.71
CA PRO A 565 8.83 6.74 13.44
C PRO A 565 10.34 6.98 13.56
N LEU A 566 11.10 6.48 12.59
CA LEU A 566 12.54 6.76 12.50
C LEU A 566 12.75 8.26 12.24
N PRO A 567 13.74 8.91 12.90
CA PRO A 567 13.92 10.35 12.79
C PRO A 567 14.44 10.73 11.40
N THR A 568 13.86 11.79 10.83
CA THR A 568 14.29 12.37 9.55
C THR A 568 15.24 13.55 9.72
N MET A 569 15.53 13.94 10.96
CA MET A 569 16.38 15.07 11.33
C MET A 569 17.11 14.79 12.65
N HIS A 570 18.29 15.39 12.82
CA HIS A 570 19.11 15.25 14.03
C HIS A 570 18.38 15.73 15.29
N GLU A 571 17.70 16.87 15.23
CA GLU A 571 16.93 17.42 16.36
C GLU A 571 15.84 16.45 16.85
N THR A 572 15.13 15.81 15.91
CA THR A 572 14.12 14.78 16.23
C THR A 572 14.77 13.56 16.89
N TRP A 573 15.93 13.13 16.40
CA TRP A 573 16.70 12.05 17.01
C TRP A 573 17.09 12.38 18.45
N GLU A 574 17.59 13.59 18.72
CA GLU A 574 17.98 14.05 20.06
C GLU A 574 16.78 14.12 21.01
N LYS A 575 15.66 14.68 20.53
CA LYS A 575 14.38 14.72 21.26
C LYS A 575 13.92 13.31 21.63
N ASN A 576 14.01 12.35 20.71
CA ASN A 576 13.67 10.95 20.97
C ASN A 576 14.62 10.32 22.01
N GLN A 577 15.93 10.57 21.93
CA GLN A 577 16.92 10.06 22.91
C GLN A 577 16.71 10.66 24.31
N ALA A 578 16.23 11.89 24.39
CA ALA A 578 15.87 12.57 25.64
C ALA A 578 14.46 12.22 26.13
N SER A 579 13.66 11.51 25.33
CA SER A 579 12.28 11.16 25.67
C SER A 579 12.20 10.07 26.75
N ARG A 580 11.00 9.88 27.30
CA ARG A 580 10.69 8.72 28.18
C ARG A 580 10.30 7.47 27.37
N TYR A 581 10.32 7.55 26.04
CA TYR A 581 9.76 6.52 25.17
C TYR A 581 10.67 5.30 25.08
N LEU A 582 11.97 5.50 24.81
CA LEU A 582 12.98 4.43 24.72
C LEU A 582 13.48 3.96 26.10
N GLY A 583 13.33 4.76 27.14
CA GLY A 583 13.78 4.42 28.48
C GLY A 583 13.24 5.39 29.53
N LYS A 584 13.21 4.96 30.80
CA LYS A 584 12.76 5.84 31.89
C LYS A 584 13.80 6.97 32.09
N LYS A 585 13.34 8.22 32.25
CA LYS A 585 14.22 9.36 32.57
C LYS A 585 14.92 9.14 33.91
N ARG A 586 16.21 9.46 33.96
CA ARG A 586 16.98 9.54 35.21
C ARG A 586 16.62 10.85 35.90
N LYS A 587 16.40 10.80 37.21
CA LYS A 587 16.39 12.04 38.01
C LYS A 587 17.83 12.60 37.98
N PRO A 588 18.03 13.90 37.70
CA PRO A 588 19.35 14.50 37.81
C PRO A 588 19.83 14.27 39.26
N ALA A 589 21.07 13.81 39.41
CA ALA A 589 21.67 13.75 40.73
C ALA A 589 21.71 15.18 41.26
N ARG A 590 21.07 15.44 42.41
CA ARG A 590 21.25 16.71 43.12
C ARG A 590 22.75 16.85 43.35
N GLN A 591 23.39 17.81 42.70
CA GLN A 591 24.73 18.23 43.06
C GLN A 591 24.66 18.59 44.55
N ARG A 592 25.32 17.80 45.40
CA ARG A 592 25.67 18.27 46.74
C ARG A 592 26.55 19.48 46.50
N LYS A 593 26.04 20.68 46.81
CA LYS A 593 26.89 21.85 47.00
C LYS A 593 27.91 21.45 48.05
N SER A 594 29.17 21.35 47.65
CA SER A 594 30.29 21.34 48.60
C SER A 594 30.25 22.69 49.31
N THR A 595 29.89 22.65 50.59
CA THR A 595 30.17 23.72 51.55
C THR A 595 31.67 23.89 51.71
#